data_AF-A0A940ANT6-F1
#
_entry.id   AF-A0A940ANT6-F1
#
_cell.length_a   1.000
_cell.length_b   1.000
_cell.length_c   1.000
_cell.angle_alpha   90.00
_cell.angle_beta   90.00
_cell.angle_gamma   90.00
#
_symmetry.space_group_name_H-M   'P 1'
#
loop_
_entity.id
_entity.type
_entity.pdbx_description
1 polymer ?
#
loop_
_entity_poly.entity_id
_entity_poly.type
_entity_poly.pdbx_seq_one_letter_code
_entity_poly.pdbx_strand_id
1 'polypeptide(L)'
;MCCSFKYQERVVRPTDTATVLAPGGALALGFGLRLAAGRLVLNARAETVLEKPLFRRLVLAGRVAVPAQCFYEWDRNRVRHAFSRFDGRDLMLAGISDGHSFAILTTAANAGMAPVHSRMPLVLEDAGAWLAEGGGFADLLRARPAELRDVACV
;
A
#
# COMPACT_ATOMS: atom_id res chain seq x y z
N MET A 1 -2.17 -11.33 2.99
CA MET A 1 -2.15 -9.85 2.89
C MET A 1 -1.02 -9.47 1.97
N CYS A 2 -1.35 -8.76 0.88
CA CYS A 2 -0.51 -8.39 -0.24
C CYS A 2 0.97 -8.27 0.12
N CYS A 3 1.74 -9.25 -0.36
CA CYS A 3 3.19 -9.27 -0.24
C CYS A 3 3.88 -8.82 -1.52
N SER A 4 3.17 -8.67 -2.64
CA SER A 4 3.77 -8.27 -3.91
C SER A 4 2.80 -7.53 -4.81
N PHE A 5 3.34 -6.65 -5.64
CA PHE A 5 2.59 -5.87 -6.62
C PHE A 5 3.37 -5.77 -7.94
N LYS A 6 2.66 -5.55 -9.05
CA LYS A 6 3.29 -5.29 -10.35
C LYS A 6 3.36 -3.79 -10.57
N TYR A 7 4.52 -3.31 -11.01
CA TYR A 7 4.67 -1.96 -11.52
C TYR A 7 5.64 -2.00 -12.69
N GLN A 8 5.23 -1.44 -13.83
CA GLN A 8 5.96 -1.57 -15.09
C GLN A 8 6.22 -3.06 -15.43
N GLU A 9 7.42 -3.42 -15.84
CA GLU A 9 7.76 -4.78 -16.28
C GLU A 9 8.14 -5.74 -15.14
N ARG A 10 7.97 -5.33 -13.87
CA ARG A 10 8.43 -6.11 -12.71
C ARG A 10 7.36 -6.36 -11.67
N VAL A 11 7.46 -7.55 -11.06
CA VAL A 11 6.77 -7.87 -9.80
C VAL A 11 7.70 -7.50 -8.65
N VAL A 12 7.30 -6.51 -7.86
CA VAL A 12 7.97 -6.09 -6.63
C VAL A 12 7.55 -7.01 -5.49
N ARG A 13 8.53 -7.57 -4.80
CA ARG A 13 8.37 -8.48 -3.66
C ARG A 13 8.92 -7.86 -2.38
N PRO A 14 8.66 -8.45 -1.21
CA PRO A 14 9.27 -7.99 0.04
C PRO A 14 10.78 -7.94 -0.11
N THR A 15 11.41 -6.92 0.45
CA THR A 15 12.85 -6.60 0.38
C THR A 15 13.37 -6.07 -0.94
N ASP A 16 12.59 -6.11 -2.02
CA ASP A 16 12.97 -5.45 -3.28
C ASP A 16 12.95 -3.92 -3.13
N THR A 17 13.80 -3.22 -3.88
CA THR A 17 13.68 -1.77 -4.06
C THR A 17 12.52 -1.44 -5.00
N ALA A 18 11.66 -0.50 -4.66
CA ALA A 18 10.53 -0.06 -5.47
C ALA A 18 10.53 1.45 -5.66
N THR A 19 9.98 1.89 -6.80
CA THR A 19 9.65 3.30 -7.01
C THR A 19 8.45 3.66 -6.14
N VAL A 20 8.58 4.74 -5.38
CA VAL A 20 7.49 5.35 -4.62
C VAL A 20 7.44 6.85 -4.90
N LEU A 21 6.27 7.46 -4.75
CA LEU A 21 6.08 8.89 -4.86
C LEU A 21 6.07 9.51 -3.46
N ALA A 22 6.92 10.51 -3.25
CA ALA A 22 6.98 11.33 -2.04
C ALA A 22 6.66 12.80 -2.40
N PRO A 23 6.45 13.70 -1.42
CA PRO A 23 6.12 15.10 -1.71
C PRO A 23 7.17 15.80 -2.60
N GLY A 24 8.45 15.44 -2.46
CA GLY A 24 9.56 15.97 -3.26
C GLY A 24 9.83 15.24 -4.59
N GLY A 25 8.99 14.27 -4.97
CA GLY A 25 9.14 13.50 -6.20
C GLY A 25 9.32 11.99 -5.98
N ALA A 26 9.69 11.28 -7.04
CA ALA A 26 9.86 9.84 -7.01
C ALA A 26 11.17 9.44 -6.30
N LEU A 27 11.10 8.42 -5.45
CA LEU A 27 12.21 7.83 -4.71
C LEU A 27 12.28 6.31 -4.96
N ALA A 28 13.47 5.74 -4.81
CA ALA A 28 13.68 4.29 -4.82
C ALA A 28 13.92 3.79 -3.39
N LEU A 29 12.95 3.09 -2.80
CA LEU A 29 12.99 2.66 -1.40
C LEU A 29 12.85 1.13 -1.27
N GLY A 30 13.43 0.55 -0.22
CA GLY A 30 13.26 -0.87 0.08
C GLY A 30 11.85 -1.20 0.57
N PHE A 31 11.22 -2.24 0.01
CA PHE A 31 9.90 -2.69 0.48
C PHE A 31 10.01 -3.51 1.76
N GLY A 32 9.63 -2.89 2.87
CA GLY A 32 9.59 -3.47 4.21
C GLY A 32 10.42 -2.66 5.20
N LEU A 33 9.74 -2.05 6.17
CA LEU A 33 10.39 -1.31 7.25
C LEU A 33 11.22 -2.26 8.12
N ARG A 34 12.49 -1.94 8.30
CA ARG A 34 13.41 -2.72 9.14
C ARG A 34 13.40 -2.17 10.55
N LEU A 35 12.78 -2.91 11.46
CA LEU A 35 12.73 -2.56 12.88
C LEU A 35 13.91 -3.21 13.63
N ALA A 36 14.06 -2.83 14.90
CA ALA A 36 15.03 -3.45 15.80
C ALA A 36 14.91 -4.99 15.79
N ALA A 37 16.04 -5.67 16.05
CA ALA A 37 16.16 -7.12 16.01
C ALA A 37 15.81 -7.77 14.65
N GLY A 38 15.94 -7.02 13.55
CA GLY A 38 15.75 -7.55 12.19
C GLY A 38 14.30 -7.82 11.79
N ARG A 39 13.32 -7.37 12.58
CA ARG A 39 11.91 -7.56 12.26
C ARG A 39 11.49 -6.72 11.07
N LEU A 40 10.99 -7.36 10.02
CA LEU A 40 10.50 -6.73 8.80
C LEU A 40 9.00 -6.43 8.90
N VAL A 41 8.60 -5.19 8.67
CA VAL A 41 7.18 -4.78 8.60
C VAL A 41 6.85 -4.39 7.16
N LEU A 42 6.07 -5.25 6.49
CA LEU A 42 5.62 -5.03 5.12
C LEU A 42 4.36 -4.18 5.05
N ASN A 43 3.47 -4.37 6.03
CA ASN A 43 2.16 -3.77 6.06
C ASN A 43 1.85 -3.16 7.43
N ALA A 44 1.16 -2.03 7.45
CA ALA A 44 0.57 -1.43 8.64
C ALA A 44 -0.93 -1.21 8.46
N ARG A 45 -1.71 -1.30 9.53
CA ARG A 45 -3.17 -1.13 9.48
C ARG A 45 -3.53 0.34 9.55
N ALA A 46 -4.25 0.85 8.56
CA ALA A 46 -4.71 2.25 8.52
C ALA A 46 -5.53 2.62 9.75
N GLU A 47 -6.32 1.68 10.28
CA GLU A 47 -7.20 1.88 11.44
C GLU A 47 -6.42 2.20 12.73
N THR A 48 -5.19 1.71 12.85
CA THR A 48 -4.37 1.82 14.08
C THR A 48 -3.04 2.54 13.86
N VAL A 49 -2.81 3.09 12.65
CA VAL A 49 -1.54 3.71 12.27
C VAL A 49 -1.22 4.93 13.14
N LEU A 50 -2.26 5.65 13.58
CA LEU A 50 -2.14 6.82 14.45
C LEU A 50 -1.98 6.47 15.93
N GLU A 51 -2.31 5.23 16.33
CA GLU A 51 -2.25 4.79 17.72
C GLU A 51 -0.86 4.27 18.10
N LYS A 52 -0.18 3.61 17.15
CA LYS A 52 1.14 3.00 17.38
C LYS A 52 2.24 4.06 17.23
N PRO A 53 3.04 4.39 18.28
CA PRO A 53 3.96 5.53 18.27
C PRO A 53 4.91 5.58 17.06
N LEU A 54 5.48 4.43 16.69
CA LEU A 54 6.36 4.33 15.53
C LEU A 54 5.63 4.71 14.23
N PHE A 55 4.49 4.08 13.96
CA PHE A 55 3.75 4.32 12.71
C PHE A 55 3.09 5.70 12.69
N ARG A 56 2.69 6.22 13.86
CA ARG A 56 2.18 7.58 14.00
C ARG A 56 3.22 8.59 13.53
N ARG A 57 4.49 8.42 13.94
CA ARG A 57 5.58 9.28 13.46
C ARG A 57 5.74 9.19 11.94
N LEU A 58 5.73 7.99 11.37
CA LEU A 58 5.93 7.79 9.94
C LEU A 58 4.75 8.29 9.10
N VAL A 59 3.50 8.12 9.54
CA VAL A 59 2.35 8.62 8.78
C VAL A 59 2.23 10.15 8.84
N LEU A 60 2.78 10.79 9.88
CA LEU A 60 2.79 12.25 9.97
C LEU A 60 3.83 12.90 9.05
N ALA A 61 4.99 12.27 8.85
CA ALA A 61 6.14 12.89 8.19
C ALA A 61 6.72 12.12 6.99
N GLY A 62 6.35 10.87 6.79
CA GLY A 62 6.94 9.95 5.81
C GLY A 62 5.89 9.27 4.92
N ARG A 63 4.83 9.98 4.55
CA ARG A 63 3.82 9.45 3.62
C ARG A 63 4.42 9.30 2.23
N VAL A 64 4.19 8.13 1.64
CA VAL A 64 4.53 7.83 0.24
C VAL A 64 3.33 7.20 -0.44
N ALA A 65 3.23 7.34 -1.76
CA ALA A 65 2.27 6.61 -2.59
C ALA A 65 3.04 5.61 -3.46
N VAL A 66 2.57 4.37 -3.49
CA VAL A 66 3.23 3.27 -4.21
C VAL A 66 2.42 3.01 -5.49
N PRO A 67 2.91 3.40 -6.67
CA PRO A 67 2.22 3.10 -7.91
C PRO A 67 2.27 1.60 -8.21
N ALA A 68 1.14 1.03 -8.62
CA ALA A 68 1.04 -0.37 -8.97
C ALA A 68 -0.04 -0.60 -10.04
N GLN A 69 0.24 -1.40 -11.05
CA GLN A 69 -0.78 -1.83 -12.03
C GLN A 69 -1.79 -2.79 -11.38
N CYS A 70 -1.30 -3.61 -10.47
CA CYS A 70 -2.11 -4.51 -9.64
C CYS A 70 -1.33 -4.93 -8.38
N PHE A 71 -2.05 -5.51 -7.42
CA PHE A 71 -1.44 -6.29 -6.36
C PHE A 71 -1.90 -7.74 -6.36
N TYR A 72 -1.09 -8.63 -5.77
CA TYR A 72 -1.37 -10.06 -5.72
C TYR A 72 -1.77 -10.51 -4.32
N GLU A 73 -2.73 -11.43 -4.26
CA GLU A 73 -3.14 -12.10 -3.04
C GLU A 73 -3.43 -13.57 -3.31
N TRP A 74 -3.35 -14.40 -2.27
CA TRP A 74 -3.67 -15.82 -2.35
C TRP A 74 -4.91 -16.11 -1.51
N ASP A 75 -5.86 -16.86 -2.09
CA ASP A 75 -7.01 -17.35 -1.35
C ASP A 75 -6.63 -18.50 -0.39
N ARG A 76 -7.61 -19.05 0.31
CA ARG A 76 -7.40 -20.18 1.24
C ARG A 76 -6.93 -21.45 0.53
N ASN A 77 -7.18 -21.58 -0.76
CA ASN A 77 -6.76 -22.70 -1.61
C ASN A 77 -5.40 -22.46 -2.27
N ARG A 78 -4.71 -21.36 -1.94
CA ARG A 78 -3.45 -20.92 -2.54
C ARG A 78 -3.56 -20.61 -4.04
N VAL A 79 -4.76 -20.31 -4.52
CA VAL A 79 -4.96 -19.73 -5.86
C VAL A 79 -4.53 -18.27 -5.79
N ARG A 80 -3.72 -17.84 -6.77
CA ARG A 80 -3.25 -16.46 -6.86
C ARG A 80 -4.25 -15.61 -7.63
N HIS A 81 -4.65 -14.52 -7.01
CA HIS A 81 -5.53 -13.48 -7.55
C HIS A 81 -4.74 -12.20 -7.82
N ALA A 82 -5.20 -11.40 -8.78
CA ALA A 82 -4.57 -10.14 -9.16
C ALA A 82 -5.62 -9.04 -9.22
N PHE A 83 -5.50 -8.06 -8.31
CA PHE A 83 -6.49 -6.99 -8.18
C PHE A 83 -6.01 -5.73 -8.86
N SER A 84 -6.80 -5.21 -9.79
CA SER A 84 -6.55 -3.95 -10.52
C SER A 84 -7.79 -3.06 -10.50
N ARG A 85 -7.63 -1.78 -10.88
CA ARG A 85 -8.79 -0.87 -11.02
C ARG A 85 -9.66 -1.25 -12.21
N PHE A 86 -10.96 -1.01 -12.09
CA PHE A 86 -11.91 -1.15 -13.20
C PHE A 86 -11.66 -0.15 -14.33
N ASP A 87 -11.23 1.06 -13.98
CA ASP A 87 -11.00 2.17 -14.91
C ASP A 87 -9.69 2.06 -15.71
N GLY A 88 -8.91 0.99 -15.48
CA GLY A 88 -7.63 0.76 -16.16
C GLY A 88 -6.49 1.68 -15.73
N ARG A 89 -6.70 2.57 -14.75
CA ARG A 89 -5.63 3.38 -14.17
C ARG A 89 -4.80 2.56 -13.18
N ASP A 90 -3.55 2.98 -13.00
CA ASP A 90 -2.71 2.42 -11.94
C ASP A 90 -3.32 2.68 -10.56
N LEU A 91 -3.16 1.71 -9.66
CA LEU A 91 -3.40 1.85 -8.25
C LEU A 91 -2.34 2.75 -7.63
N MET A 92 -2.77 3.63 -6.73
CA MET A 92 -1.88 4.35 -5.83
C MET A 92 -2.06 3.77 -4.43
N LEU A 93 -1.14 2.93 -3.97
CA LEU A 93 -1.24 2.31 -2.65
C LEU A 93 -0.65 3.26 -1.60
N ALA A 94 -1.40 3.55 -0.54
CA ALA A 94 -0.90 4.37 0.56
C ALA A 94 0.26 3.66 1.27
N GLY A 95 1.35 4.37 1.54
CA GLY A 95 2.50 3.85 2.25
C GLY A 95 3.07 4.83 3.27
N ILE A 96 3.87 4.28 4.17
CA ILE A 96 4.65 5.03 5.17
C ILE A 96 6.12 4.63 5.08
N SER A 97 7.02 5.58 5.27
CA SER A 97 8.46 5.42 5.06
C SER A 97 9.29 6.05 6.16
N ASP A 98 10.45 5.46 6.42
CA ASP A 98 11.53 6.01 7.24
C ASP A 98 12.64 6.72 6.43
N GLY A 99 12.43 6.92 5.13
CA GLY A 99 13.41 7.52 4.20
C GLY A 99 14.34 6.51 3.51
N HIS A 100 14.39 5.26 3.97
CA HIS A 100 15.19 4.18 3.36
C HIS A 100 14.33 3.01 2.89
N SER A 101 13.24 2.75 3.61
CA SER A 101 12.31 1.67 3.38
C SER A 101 10.87 2.14 3.56
N PHE A 102 9.92 1.35 3.10
CA PHE A 102 8.49 1.66 3.25
C PHE A 102 7.66 0.43 3.63
N ALA A 103 6.49 0.68 4.19
CA ALA A 103 5.43 -0.31 4.38
C ALA A 103 4.15 0.20 3.72
N ILE A 104 3.35 -0.72 3.19
CA ILE A 104 2.04 -0.41 2.61
C ILE A 104 1.00 -0.33 3.74
N LEU A 105 0.14 0.68 3.69
CA LEU A 105 -1.02 0.76 4.56
C LEU A 105 -2.13 -0.14 4.02
N THR A 106 -2.84 -0.76 4.93
CA THR A 106 -3.90 -1.71 4.62
C THR A 106 -5.15 -1.41 5.39
N THR A 107 -6.29 -1.77 4.83
CA THR A 107 -7.63 -1.56 5.39
C THR A 107 -8.44 -2.86 5.32
N ALA A 108 -9.64 -2.86 5.87
CA ALA A 108 -10.58 -3.97 5.72
C ALA A 108 -10.88 -4.21 4.23
N ALA A 109 -11.01 -5.47 3.84
CA ALA A 109 -11.42 -5.82 2.48
C ALA A 109 -12.85 -5.34 2.20
N ASN A 110 -13.10 -4.86 0.98
CA ASN A 110 -14.45 -4.65 0.46
C ASN A 110 -15.13 -5.97 0.08
N ALA A 111 -16.35 -5.89 -0.44
CA ALA A 111 -17.13 -7.07 -0.81
C ALA A 111 -16.47 -7.92 -1.92
N GLY A 112 -15.78 -7.28 -2.88
CA GLY A 112 -15.07 -7.99 -3.95
C GLY A 112 -13.82 -8.75 -3.46
N MET A 113 -13.10 -8.20 -2.49
CA MET A 113 -11.86 -8.79 -1.96
C MET A 113 -12.11 -9.78 -0.83
N ALA A 114 -13.15 -9.60 -0.01
CA ALA A 114 -13.41 -10.38 1.19
C ALA A 114 -13.44 -11.92 0.98
N PRO A 115 -13.94 -12.46 -0.16
CA PRO A 115 -13.85 -13.89 -0.44
C PRO A 115 -12.42 -14.42 -0.56
N VAL A 116 -11.47 -13.58 -1.01
CA VAL A 116 -10.06 -13.95 -1.19
C VAL A 116 -9.26 -13.70 0.09
N HIS A 117 -9.38 -12.50 0.69
CA HIS A 117 -8.66 -12.15 1.91
C HIS A 117 -9.41 -11.06 2.70
N SER A 118 -9.31 -11.08 4.04
CA SER A 118 -10.03 -10.15 4.93
C SER A 118 -9.49 -8.71 4.93
N ARG A 119 -8.43 -8.46 4.19
CA ARG A 119 -7.69 -7.19 4.16
C ARG A 119 -7.19 -6.90 2.76
N MET A 120 -7.10 -5.61 2.43
CA MET A 120 -6.53 -5.11 1.18
C MET A 120 -5.60 -3.92 1.43
N PRO A 121 -4.70 -3.59 0.50
CA PRO A 121 -4.03 -2.29 0.48
C PRO A 121 -5.02 -1.14 0.53
N LEU A 122 -4.66 -0.06 1.22
CA LEU A 122 -5.40 1.19 1.16
C LEU A 122 -5.09 1.87 -0.18
N VAL A 123 -6.03 1.80 -1.11
CA VAL A 123 -5.93 2.43 -2.43
C VAL A 123 -6.37 3.90 -2.30
N LEU A 124 -5.53 4.81 -2.78
CA LEU A 124 -5.75 6.24 -2.77
C LEU A 124 -6.50 6.67 -4.04
N GLU A 125 -7.61 7.38 -3.85
CA GLU A 125 -8.29 8.10 -4.95
C GLU A 125 -7.63 9.45 -5.22
N ASP A 126 -7.02 10.04 -4.20
CA ASP A 126 -6.28 11.30 -4.30
C ASP A 126 -4.89 11.16 -3.65
N ALA A 127 -3.91 10.78 -4.48
CA ALA A 127 -2.52 10.70 -4.04
C ALA A 127 -1.91 12.09 -3.75
N GLY A 128 -2.43 13.15 -4.37
CA GLY A 128 -2.00 14.52 -4.11
C GLY A 128 -2.34 14.94 -2.69
N ALA A 129 -3.59 14.75 -2.26
CA ALA A 129 -4.02 14.99 -0.89
C ALA A 129 -3.28 14.11 0.13
N TRP A 130 -2.93 12.88 -0.23
CA TRP A 130 -2.10 12.01 0.62
C TRP A 130 -0.69 12.56 0.81
N LEU A 131 -0.07 13.08 -0.25
CA LEU A 131 1.31 13.58 -0.23
C LEU A 131 1.41 15.07 0.16
N ALA A 132 0.30 15.81 0.18
CA ALA A 132 0.29 17.21 0.57
C ALA A 132 0.81 17.40 2.00
N GLU A 133 1.50 18.52 2.23
CA GLU A 133 1.89 18.95 3.56
C GLU A 133 0.66 19.30 4.39
N GLY A 134 0.70 19.00 5.70
CA GLY A 134 -0.41 19.24 6.62
C GLY A 134 -1.29 18.01 6.92
N GLY A 135 -2.45 18.27 7.54
CA GLY A 135 -3.31 17.25 8.17
C GLY A 135 -4.39 16.62 7.28
N GLY A 136 -4.43 16.95 5.98
CA GLY A 136 -5.51 16.51 5.07
C GLY A 136 -5.59 15.00 4.80
N PHE A 137 -4.58 14.22 5.22
CA PHE A 137 -4.53 12.78 4.99
C PHE A 137 -5.45 11.97 5.93
N ALA A 138 -5.95 12.57 7.02
CA ALA A 138 -6.67 11.83 8.07
C ALA A 138 -7.96 11.18 7.55
N ASP A 139 -8.68 11.85 6.66
CA ASP A 139 -9.91 11.32 6.05
C ASP A 139 -9.61 10.16 5.09
N LEU A 140 -8.44 10.20 4.42
CA LEU A 140 -8.00 9.14 3.52
C LEU A 140 -7.72 7.82 4.26
N LEU A 141 -7.29 7.87 5.53
CA LEU A 141 -7.11 6.67 6.34
C LEU A 141 -8.41 5.91 6.62
N ARG A 142 -9.55 6.59 6.51
CA ARG A 142 -10.90 6.06 6.75
C ARG A 142 -11.73 5.97 5.48
N ALA A 143 -11.13 6.25 4.32
CA ALA A 143 -11.81 6.20 3.06
C ALA A 143 -12.38 4.80 2.81
N ARG A 144 -13.56 4.76 2.17
CA ARG A 144 -14.16 3.48 1.75
C ARG A 144 -13.20 2.82 0.75
N PRO A 145 -12.85 1.54 0.93
CA PRO A 145 -11.94 0.87 0.01
C PRO A 145 -12.53 0.84 -1.40
N ALA A 146 -11.72 1.20 -2.39
CA ALA A 146 -12.12 1.20 -3.80
C ALA A 146 -12.55 -0.20 -4.25
N GLU A 147 -13.60 -0.31 -5.06
CA GLU A 147 -13.96 -1.56 -5.72
C GLU A 147 -12.91 -1.92 -6.77
N LEU A 148 -12.43 -3.17 -6.73
CA LEU A 148 -11.37 -3.68 -7.61
C LEU A 148 -11.85 -4.93 -8.35
N ARG A 149 -11.26 -5.16 -9.53
CA ARG A 149 -11.50 -6.37 -10.30
C ARG A 149 -10.36 -7.36 -10.11
N ASP A 150 -10.71 -8.62 -9.92
CA ASP A 150 -9.77 -9.73 -9.99
C ASP A 150 -9.62 -10.17 -11.45
N VAL A 151 -8.56 -9.68 -12.10
CA VAL A 151 -8.24 -9.99 -13.50
C VAL A 151 -6.73 -10.04 -13.69
N ALA A 152 -6.30 -10.71 -14.75
CA ALA A 152 -4.89 -10.72 -15.12
C ALA A 152 -4.32 -9.29 -15.17
N CYS A 153 -3.15 -9.13 -14.57
CA CYS A 153 -2.45 -7.87 -14.52
C CYS A 153 -1.77 -7.61 -15.87
N VAL A 154 -2.46 -6.90 -16.74
CA VAL A 154 -2.00 -6.57 -18.09
C VAL A 154 -0.76 -5.68 -18.02
#